data_AF-A0A7S1HZ99-F1
#
_entry.id   AF-A0A7S1HZ99-F1
#
_cell.length_a   1.000
_cell.length_b   1.000
_cell.length_c   1.000
_cell.angle_alpha   90.00
_cell.angle_beta   90.00
_cell.angle_gamma   90.00
#
_symmetry.space_group_name_H-M   'P 1'
#
loop_
_entity.id
_entity.type
_entity.pdbx_description
1 polymer ?
#
loop_
_entity_poly.entity_id
_entity_poly.type
_entity_poly.pdbx_seq_one_letter_code
_entity_poly.pdbx_strand_id
1 'polypeptide(L)'
;SFTMFSACHVACNIRLALVVKTWTVPTTLIVLISLLSYWVFSAVFCNMSPSFVTVMYDVGNRVFGMPVYWLCIIIVNAMAMLPSTIQLFASRIWYATESQQAAVWERLIVKMLFRAQLKAWVEGAHIAANKVLPDPNPGNGTIPSGANSSPHSKPAGT
;
A
#
# COMPACT_ATOMS: atom_id res chain seq x y z
N SER A 1 -18.17 29.38 -15.25
CA SER A 1 -17.46 28.74 -16.39
C SER A 1 -17.47 27.23 -16.18
N PHE A 2 -17.71 26.45 -17.24
CA PHE A 2 -17.73 24.98 -17.22
C PHE A 2 -16.42 24.37 -16.67
N THR A 3 -15.28 24.97 -17.04
CA THR A 3 -13.95 24.58 -16.55
C THR A 3 -13.76 24.83 -15.07
N MET A 4 -14.31 25.93 -14.53
CA MET A 4 -14.23 26.22 -13.09
C MET A 4 -15.05 25.22 -12.29
N PHE A 5 -16.26 24.89 -12.75
CA PHE A 5 -17.13 23.94 -12.05
C PHE A 5 -16.50 22.55 -11.99
N SER A 6 -15.96 22.07 -13.12
CA SER A 6 -15.24 20.79 -13.17
C SER A 6 -13.99 20.78 -12.29
N ALA A 7 -13.22 21.88 -12.27
CA ALA A 7 -12.08 22.01 -11.35
C ALA A 7 -12.52 21.91 -9.88
N CYS A 8 -13.60 22.60 -9.50
CA CYS A 8 -14.16 22.52 -8.14
C CYS A 8 -14.64 21.10 -7.80
N HIS A 9 -15.30 20.39 -8.73
CA HIS A 9 -15.76 19.02 -8.51
C HIS A 9 -14.60 18.08 -8.22
N VAL A 10 -13.52 18.18 -9.01
CA VAL A 10 -12.29 17.41 -8.78
C VAL A 10 -11.66 17.79 -7.44
N ALA A 11 -11.57 19.08 -7.11
CA ALA A 11 -11.00 19.56 -5.85
C ALA A 11 -11.75 19.01 -4.63
N CYS A 12 -13.08 18.98 -4.68
CA CYS A 12 -13.93 18.42 -3.62
C CYS A 12 -13.67 16.92 -3.44
N ASN A 13 -13.56 16.14 -4.52
CA ASN A 13 -13.27 14.72 -4.45
C ASN A 13 -11.85 14.44 -3.90
N ILE A 14 -10.85 15.21 -4.32
CA ILE A 14 -9.49 15.07 -3.79
C ILE A 14 -9.45 15.45 -2.30
N ARG A 15 -10.15 16.51 -1.89
CA ARG A 15 -10.23 16.89 -0.48
C ARG A 15 -10.91 15.81 0.37
N LEU A 16 -12.00 15.23 -0.14
CA LEU A 16 -12.64 14.09 0.52
C LEU A 16 -11.66 12.93 0.67
N ALA A 17 -10.92 12.61 -0.39
CA ALA A 17 -9.88 11.59 -0.41
C ALA A 17 -8.76 11.86 0.64
N LEU A 18 -8.40 13.12 0.90
CA LEU A 18 -7.42 13.49 1.93
C LEU A 18 -7.95 13.38 3.37
N VAL A 19 -9.26 13.56 3.56
CA VAL A 19 -9.91 13.48 4.88
C VAL A 19 -10.19 12.03 5.29
N VAL A 20 -10.42 11.14 4.32
CA VAL A 20 -10.65 9.72 4.58
C VAL A 20 -9.41 9.09 5.22
N LYS A 21 -9.60 8.55 6.44
CA LYS A 21 -8.51 7.92 7.23
C LYS A 21 -8.14 6.52 6.73
N THR A 22 -9.11 5.79 6.19
CA THR A 22 -8.96 4.38 5.79
C THR A 22 -9.40 4.18 4.34
N TRP A 23 -8.44 3.80 3.50
CA TRP A 23 -8.70 3.45 2.11
C TRP A 23 -9.08 1.98 2.01
N THR A 24 -10.37 1.74 1.83
CA THR A 24 -10.93 0.43 1.48
C THR A 24 -11.28 0.39 -0.01
N VAL A 25 -11.41 -0.82 -0.56
CA VAL A 25 -11.87 -1.01 -1.94
C VAL A 25 -13.20 -0.27 -2.21
N PRO A 26 -14.27 -0.39 -1.39
CA PRO A 26 -15.52 0.33 -1.64
C PRO A 26 -15.36 1.85 -1.57
N THR A 27 -14.58 2.39 -0.63
CA THR A 27 -14.33 3.84 -0.59
C THR A 27 -13.62 4.34 -1.83
N THR A 28 -12.69 3.56 -2.38
CA THR A 28 -11.98 3.91 -3.62
C THR A 28 -12.94 3.92 -4.80
N LEU A 29 -13.80 2.90 -4.91
CA LEU A 29 -14.81 2.82 -5.95
C LEU A 29 -15.80 3.99 -5.88
N ILE A 30 -16.28 4.35 -4.69
CA ILE A 30 -17.21 5.48 -4.50
C ILE A 30 -16.56 6.80 -4.97
N VAL A 31 -15.31 7.05 -4.59
CA VAL A 31 -14.59 8.26 -5.03
C VAL A 31 -14.40 8.27 -6.55
N LEU A 32 -14.03 7.14 -7.15
CA LEU A 32 -13.87 7.04 -8.61
C LEU A 32 -15.19 7.23 -9.35
N ILE A 33 -16.28 6.61 -8.88
CA ILE A 33 -17.62 6.78 -9.47
C ILE A 33 -18.09 8.24 -9.33
N SER A 34 -17.86 8.86 -8.18
CA SER A 34 -18.16 10.28 -7.96
C SER A 34 -17.38 11.20 -8.91
N LEU A 35 -16.10 10.89 -9.14
CA LEU A 35 -15.26 11.62 -10.09
C LEU A 35 -15.80 11.45 -11.53
N LEU A 36 -16.01 10.21 -11.96
CA LEU A 36 -16.43 9.85 -13.32
C LEU A 36 -17.86 10.29 -13.66
N SER A 37 -18.77 10.24 -12.68
CA SER A 37 -20.17 10.58 -12.89
C SER A 37 -20.36 11.99 -13.43
N TYR A 38 -19.51 12.94 -13.03
CA TYR A 38 -19.58 14.30 -13.55
C TYR A 38 -19.26 14.39 -15.05
N TRP A 39 -18.20 13.74 -15.52
CA TRP A 39 -17.86 13.76 -16.96
C TRP A 39 -18.88 12.98 -17.79
N VAL A 40 -19.35 11.83 -17.29
CA VAL A 40 -20.40 11.05 -17.95
C VAL A 40 -21.69 11.88 -18.04
N PHE A 41 -22.12 12.47 -16.93
CA PHE A 41 -23.30 13.33 -16.90
C PHE A 41 -23.15 14.52 -17.84
N SER A 42 -22.00 15.20 -17.82
CA SER A 42 -21.74 16.35 -18.69
C SER A 42 -21.72 15.95 -20.16
N ALA A 43 -21.13 14.80 -20.51
CA ALA A 43 -21.14 14.29 -21.88
C ALA A 43 -22.55 13.98 -22.37
N VAL A 44 -23.40 13.38 -21.53
CA VAL A 44 -24.81 13.10 -21.88
C VAL A 44 -25.61 14.39 -21.96
N PHE A 45 -25.52 15.25 -20.94
CA PHE A 45 -26.31 16.47 -20.81
C PHE A 45 -26.00 17.50 -21.90
N CYS A 46 -24.71 17.73 -22.22
CA CYS A 46 -24.31 18.65 -23.28
C CYS A 46 -24.69 18.18 -24.69
N ASN A 47 -25.01 16.89 -24.87
CA ASN A 47 -25.43 16.32 -26.15
C ASN A 47 -26.97 16.17 -26.25
N MET A 48 -27.73 16.54 -25.22
CA MET A 48 -29.20 16.59 -25.32
C MET A 48 -29.64 17.64 -26.33
N SER A 49 -30.85 17.48 -26.90
CA SER A 49 -31.39 18.41 -27.89
C SER A 49 -31.28 19.88 -27.43
N PRO A 50 -30.92 20.82 -28.33
CA PRO A 50 -30.79 22.24 -27.99
C PRO A 50 -32.08 22.83 -27.43
N SER A 51 -33.24 22.23 -27.68
CA SER A 51 -34.52 22.61 -27.07
C SER A 51 -34.55 22.45 -25.54
N PHE A 52 -33.73 21.56 -24.98
CA PHE A 52 -33.63 21.32 -23.53
C PHE A 52 -32.43 22.02 -22.90
N VAL A 53 -31.33 22.19 -23.64
CA VAL A 53 -30.06 22.68 -23.08
C VAL A 53 -29.40 23.70 -24.02
N THR A 54 -30.08 24.81 -24.26
CA THR A 54 -29.66 25.85 -25.24
C THR A 54 -28.25 26.41 -24.98
N VAL A 55 -27.90 26.66 -23.72
CA VAL A 55 -26.63 27.33 -23.35
C VAL A 55 -25.45 26.36 -23.29
N MET A 56 -25.68 25.10 -22.93
CA MET A 56 -24.61 24.10 -22.77
C MET A 56 -24.56 23.09 -23.91
N TYR A 57 -25.39 23.26 -24.95
CA TYR A 57 -25.39 22.42 -26.13
C TYR A 57 -24.01 22.41 -26.78
N ASP A 58 -23.47 21.20 -26.97
CA ASP A 58 -22.18 20.94 -27.59
C ASP A 58 -20.96 21.58 -26.88
N VAL A 59 -21.15 22.20 -25.70
CA VAL A 59 -20.05 22.77 -24.92
C VAL A 59 -19.13 21.66 -24.42
N GLY A 60 -19.69 20.53 -23.98
CA GLY A 60 -18.93 19.38 -23.52
C GLY A 60 -17.97 18.84 -24.58
N ASN A 61 -18.44 18.64 -25.81
CA ASN A 61 -17.60 18.12 -26.91
C ASN A 61 -16.45 19.08 -27.24
N ARG A 62 -16.75 20.39 -27.30
CA ARG A 62 -15.74 21.42 -27.57
C ARG A 62 -14.71 21.53 -26.47
N VAL A 63 -15.13 21.49 -25.20
CA VAL A 63 -14.22 21.66 -24.05
C VAL A 63 -13.40 20.39 -23.79
N PHE A 64 -14.02 19.20 -23.83
CA PHE A 64 -13.30 17.95 -23.56
C PHE A 64 -12.30 17.58 -24.66
N GLY A 65 -12.51 18.05 -25.89
CA GLY A 65 -11.54 17.92 -26.98
C GLY A 65 -10.32 18.83 -26.85
N MET A 66 -10.35 19.86 -25.98
CA MET A 66 -9.23 20.77 -25.81
C MET A 66 -8.20 20.20 -24.82
N PRO A 67 -6.92 20.00 -25.20
CA PRO A 67 -5.89 19.56 -24.27
C PRO A 67 -5.64 20.57 -23.13
N VAL A 68 -5.85 21.85 -23.41
CA VAL A 68 -5.75 22.95 -22.42
C VAL A 68 -6.71 22.74 -21.26
N TYR A 69 -7.91 22.21 -21.51
CA TYR A 69 -8.89 21.92 -20.45
C TYR A 69 -8.31 20.93 -19.42
N TRP A 70 -7.73 19.83 -19.87
CA TRP A 70 -7.15 18.80 -19.00
C TRP A 70 -5.95 19.31 -18.23
N LEU A 71 -5.08 20.08 -18.87
CA LEU A 71 -3.94 20.73 -18.20
C LEU A 71 -4.42 21.70 -17.12
N CYS A 72 -5.42 22.54 -17.42
CA CYS A 72 -6.00 23.45 -16.43
C CYS A 72 -6.58 22.69 -15.24
N ILE A 73 -7.34 21.62 -15.47
CA ILE A 73 -7.90 20.80 -14.39
C ILE A 73 -6.79 20.25 -13.49
N ILE A 74 -5.73 19.68 -14.07
CA ILE A 74 -4.62 19.10 -13.29
C ILE A 74 -3.88 20.18 -12.51
N ILE A 75 -3.46 21.27 -13.17
CA ILE A 75 -2.63 22.32 -12.56
C ILE A 75 -3.41 23.06 -11.47
N VAL A 76 -4.64 23.47 -11.74
CA VAL A 76 -5.47 24.21 -10.77
C VAL A 76 -5.72 23.36 -9.53
N ASN A 77 -6.04 22.07 -9.70
CA ASN A 77 -6.24 21.17 -8.56
C ASN A 77 -4.95 20.90 -7.78
N ALA A 78 -3.82 20.70 -8.47
CA ALA A 78 -2.53 20.52 -7.80
C ALA A 78 -2.17 21.74 -6.94
N MET A 79 -2.29 22.95 -7.51
CA MET A 79 -2.02 24.20 -6.80
C MET A 79 -3.01 24.44 -5.65
N ALA A 80 -4.30 24.12 -5.83
CA ALA A 80 -5.32 24.28 -4.79
C ALA A 80 -5.10 23.32 -3.60
N MET A 81 -4.61 22.11 -3.86
CA MET A 81 -4.38 21.11 -2.81
C MET A 81 -3.05 21.30 -2.09
N LEU A 82 -2.05 21.90 -2.74
CA LEU A 82 -0.70 22.06 -2.22
C LEU A 82 -0.66 22.61 -0.77
N PRO A 83 -1.36 23.70 -0.41
CA PRO A 83 -1.32 24.23 0.96
C PRO A 83 -1.89 23.24 1.99
N SER A 84 -2.99 22.56 1.64
CA SER A 84 -3.64 21.58 2.52
C SER A 84 -2.77 20.34 2.73
N THR A 85 -2.11 19.86 1.68
CA THR A 85 -1.18 18.73 1.76
C THR A 85 0.06 19.09 2.58
N ILE A 86 0.63 20.28 2.38
CA ILE A 86 1.77 20.78 3.16
C ILE A 86 1.40 20.89 4.64
N GLN A 87 0.23 21.46 4.96
CA GLN A 87 -0.24 21.58 6.34
C GLN A 87 -0.48 20.21 6.99
N LEU A 88 -1.08 19.27 6.26
CA LEU A 88 -1.31 17.90 6.75
C LEU A 88 0.02 17.15 6.98
N PHE A 89 0.99 17.35 6.10
CA PHE A 89 2.31 16.75 6.23
C PHE A 89 3.08 17.35 7.42
N ALA A 90 3.12 18.68 7.53
CA ALA A 90 3.77 19.38 8.63
C ALA A 90 3.16 19.00 9.98
N SER A 91 1.84 18.95 10.09
CA SER A 91 1.15 18.53 11.32
C SER A 91 1.47 17.09 11.72
N ARG A 92 1.60 16.17 10.76
CA ARG A 92 1.96 14.77 11.04
C ARG A 92 3.41 14.59 11.48
N ILE A 93 4.33 15.43 11.02
CA ILE A 93 5.75 15.34 11.38
C ILE A 93 6.04 16.04 12.69
N TRP A 94 5.60 17.29 12.81
CA TRP A 94 5.99 18.17 13.92
C TRP A 94 5.03 18.09 15.11
N TYR A 95 3.78 17.70 14.88
CA TYR A 95 2.72 17.66 15.90
C TYR A 95 1.99 16.32 15.89
N ALA A 96 2.75 15.22 15.78
CA ALA A 96 2.19 13.87 15.81
C ALA A 96 1.35 13.68 17.07
N THR A 97 0.04 13.57 16.91
CA THR A 97 -0.90 13.31 18.01
C THR A 97 -0.65 11.90 18.55
N GLU A 98 -0.88 11.67 19.85
CA GLU A 98 -0.66 10.36 20.49
C GLU A 98 -1.40 9.22 19.74
N SER A 99 -2.59 9.51 19.22
CA SER A 99 -3.36 8.58 18.38
C SER A 99 -2.68 8.19 17.07
N GLN A 100 -1.92 9.10 16.45
CA GLN A 100 -1.13 8.81 15.25
C GLN A 100 0.12 8.00 15.59
N GLN A 101 0.78 8.29 16.71
CA GLN A 101 1.92 7.50 17.18
C GLN A 101 1.48 6.07 17.50
N ALA A 102 0.37 5.86 18.21
CA ALA A 102 -0.18 4.55 18.51
C ALA A 102 -0.45 3.72 17.25
N ALA A 103 -1.09 4.31 16.22
CA ALA A 103 -1.35 3.64 14.96
C ALA A 103 -0.07 3.28 14.18
N VAL A 104 1.00 4.06 14.30
CA VAL A 104 2.32 3.73 13.72
C VAL A 104 2.94 2.55 14.47
N TRP A 105 2.89 2.55 15.80
CA TRP A 105 3.40 1.47 16.64
C TRP A 105 2.67 0.15 16.38
N GLU A 106 1.35 0.15 16.28
CA GLU A 106 0.57 -1.06 15.92
C GLU A 106 1.03 -1.65 14.58
N ARG A 107 1.21 -0.81 13.56
CA ARG A 107 1.69 -1.27 12.24
C ARG A 107 3.10 -1.84 12.29
N LEU A 108 3.97 -1.26 13.12
CA LEU A 108 5.33 -1.76 13.31
C LEU A 108 5.33 -3.11 14.05
N ILE A 109 4.55 -3.22 15.14
CA ILE A 109 4.42 -4.46 15.92
C ILE A 109 3.88 -5.60 15.04
N VAL A 110 2.82 -5.36 14.27
CA VAL A 110 2.25 -6.36 13.36
C VAL A 110 3.29 -6.80 12.31
N LYS A 111 4.05 -5.87 11.73
CA LYS A 111 5.13 -6.20 10.79
C LYS A 111 6.25 -7.01 11.44
N MET A 112 6.65 -6.65 12.66
CA MET A 112 7.69 -7.37 13.40
C MET A 112 7.24 -8.78 13.77
N LEU A 113 6.00 -8.94 14.27
CA LEU A 113 5.40 -10.23 14.58
C LEU A 113 5.28 -11.12 13.35
N PHE A 114 4.80 -10.57 12.23
CA PHE A 114 4.70 -11.33 10.98
C PHE A 114 6.07 -11.82 10.51
N ARG A 115 7.10 -10.95 10.56
CA ARG A 115 8.48 -11.34 10.22
C ARG A 115 9.03 -12.43 11.15
N ALA A 116 8.74 -12.35 12.44
CA ALA A 116 9.17 -13.35 13.41
C ALA A 116 8.50 -14.72 13.16
N GLN A 117 7.19 -14.73 12.92
CA GLN A 117 6.44 -15.93 12.57
C GLN A 117 6.94 -16.56 11.26
N LEU A 118 7.17 -15.74 10.23
CA LEU A 118 7.70 -16.22 8.95
C LEU A 118 9.08 -16.86 9.13
N LYS A 119 9.94 -16.24 9.94
CA LYS A 119 11.29 -16.78 10.23
C LYS A 119 11.22 -18.11 10.97
N ALA A 120 10.40 -18.20 12.02
CA ALA A 120 10.20 -19.44 12.77
C ALA A 120 9.64 -20.57 11.90
N TRP A 121 8.73 -20.24 10.98
CA TRP A 121 8.18 -21.20 10.03
C TRP A 121 9.24 -21.72 9.04
N VAL A 122 10.09 -20.83 8.51
CA VAL A 122 11.20 -21.20 7.61
C VAL A 122 12.21 -22.10 8.33
N GLU A 123 12.58 -21.76 9.57
CA GLU A 123 13.49 -22.58 10.37
C GLU A 123 12.89 -23.96 10.69
N GLY A 124 11.58 -24.01 11.02
CA GLY A 124 10.86 -25.26 11.23
C GLY A 124 10.81 -26.14 9.96
N ALA A 125 10.62 -25.54 8.79
CA ALA A 125 10.62 -26.24 7.51
C ALA A 125 12.01 -26.83 7.19
N HIS A 126 13.10 -26.11 7.48
CA HIS A 126 14.47 -26.63 7.32
C HIS A 126 14.75 -27.84 8.21
N ILE A 127 14.32 -27.80 9.47
CA ILE A 127 14.51 -28.92 10.41
C ILE A 127 13.69 -30.14 9.96
N ALA A 128 12.46 -29.93 9.49
CA ALA A 128 11.62 -31.01 8.95
C ALA A 128 12.22 -31.62 7.68
N ALA A 129 12.75 -30.80 6.76
CA ALA A 129 13.40 -31.28 5.55
C ALA A 129 14.64 -32.15 5.84
N ASN A 130 15.46 -31.75 6.83
CA ASN A 130 16.62 -32.53 7.26
C ASN A 130 16.26 -33.86 7.96
N LYS A 131 15.04 -34.03 8.45
CA LYS A 131 14.56 -35.30 9.03
C LYS A 131 13.93 -36.24 8.00
N VAL A 132 13.57 -35.74 6.82
CA VAL A 132 12.88 -36.51 5.77
C VAL A 132 13.85 -37.06 4.72
N LEU A 133 15.08 -36.54 4.65
CA LEU A 133 16.14 -37.16 3.85
C LEU A 133 16.73 -38.33 4.64
N PRO A 134 16.48 -39.60 4.28
CA PRO A 134 17.25 -40.71 4.82
C PRO A 134 18.71 -40.52 4.43
N ASP A 135 19.61 -40.77 5.39
CA ASP A 135 21.05 -40.86 5.13
C ASP A 135 21.25 -41.76 3.89
N PRO A 136 21.95 -41.31 2.84
CA PRO A 136 22.15 -42.12 1.64
C PRO A 136 23.09 -43.32 1.87
N ASN A 137 23.43 -43.65 3.12
CA ASN A 137 24.33 -44.75 3.42
C ASN A 137 23.93 -45.56 4.67
N PRO A 138 23.03 -46.55 4.55
CA PRO A 138 22.67 -47.45 5.66
C PRO A 138 23.69 -48.57 5.90
N GLY A 139 24.86 -48.53 5.26
CA GLY A 139 25.83 -49.63 5.29
C GLY A 139 27.18 -49.24 5.90
N ASN A 140 27.30 -49.26 7.23
CA ASN A 140 28.54 -49.75 7.84
C ASN A 140 28.32 -50.22 9.28
N GLY A 141 27.79 -51.44 9.40
CA GLY A 141 27.89 -52.22 10.63
C GLY A 141 29.19 -53.01 10.68
N THR A 142 29.83 -52.98 11.85
CA THR A 142 30.73 -53.99 12.47
C THR A 142 32.15 -54.21 11.93
N ILE A 143 33.15 -53.94 12.78
CA ILE A 143 34.17 -54.92 13.21
C ILE A 143 34.42 -54.75 14.72
N PRO A 144 34.23 -55.78 15.57
CA PRO A 144 34.77 -55.81 16.93
C PRO A 144 36.19 -56.37 16.89
N SER A 145 37.18 -55.63 17.40
CA SER A 145 38.52 -56.19 17.65
C SER A 145 38.90 -55.93 19.09
N GLY A 146 38.99 -57.02 19.85
CA GLY A 146 39.43 -57.02 21.23
C GLY A 146 40.94 -56.83 21.39
N ALA A 147 41.31 -56.70 22.67
CA ALA A 147 42.62 -56.92 23.27
C ALA A 147 43.77 -55.97 22.86
N ASN A 148 44.12 -55.03 23.75
CA ASN A 148 45.32 -55.24 24.54
C ASN A 148 45.38 -54.37 25.81
N SER A 149 45.79 -55.05 26.88
CA SER A 149 46.06 -54.61 28.23
C SER A 149 47.27 -53.67 28.36
N SER A 150 47.15 -52.64 29.21
CA SER A 150 47.94 -52.40 30.44
C SER A 150 48.21 -50.91 30.73
N PRO A 151 48.40 -50.55 32.02
CA PRO A 151 48.25 -49.20 32.53
C PRO A 151 49.59 -48.46 32.64
N HIS A 152 49.58 -47.13 32.53
CA HIS A 152 50.60 -46.34 33.22
C HIS A 152 50.12 -44.93 33.63
N SER A 153 50.01 -44.80 34.95
CA SER A 153 50.18 -43.64 35.83
C SER A 153 50.65 -42.29 35.27
N LYS A 154 49.93 -41.25 35.69
CA LYS A 154 50.35 -39.87 36.09
C LYS A 154 51.76 -39.78 36.71
N PRO A 155 52.45 -38.60 36.74
CA PRO A 155 52.02 -37.41 37.50
C PRO A 155 52.30 -36.07 36.76
N ALA A 156 51.66 -34.92 37.02
CA ALA A 156 51.55 -34.08 38.23
C ALA A 156 52.89 -33.50 38.75
N GLY A 157 52.96 -32.16 38.79
CA GLY A 157 54.00 -31.33 39.43
C GLY A 157 54.98 -30.71 38.41
N THR A 158 55.25 -29.41 38.40
CA THR A 158 55.14 -28.32 39.40
C THR A 158 54.86 -26.99 38.72
#